data_AF-A0A374UQM8-F1
#
_entry.id   AF-A0A374UQM8-F1
#
_cell.length_a   1.000
_cell.length_b   1.000
_cell.length_c   1.000
_cell.angle_alpha   90.00
_cell.angle_beta   90.00
_cell.angle_gamma   90.00
#
_symmetry.space_group_name_H-M   'P 1'
#
loop_
_entity.id
_entity.type
_entity.pdbx_description
1 polymer ?
#
loop_
_entity_poly.entity_id
_entity_poly.type
_entity_poly.pdbx_seq_one_letter_code
_entity_poly.pdbx_strand_id
1 'polypeptide(L)' 'MLKITEEQSDRVNRIVRHSCCNCIDDNCLLLDYGEEHSCVQLISKYGIYCNYLLKCILPAFQKLYGDILAYNEKLKG' A
#
# COMPACT_ATOMS: atom_id res chain seq x y z
N MET A 1 -8.71 -7.62 3.84
CA MET A 1 -7.69 -6.56 3.98
C MET A 1 -6.45 -7.20 4.58
N LEU A 2 -5.28 -7.00 3.98
CA LEU A 2 -4.01 -7.50 4.53
C LEU A 2 -3.53 -6.55 5.63
N LYS A 3 -3.23 -7.10 6.82
CA LYS A 3 -2.56 -6.38 7.90
C LYS A 3 -1.08 -6.22 7.58
N ILE A 4 -0.49 -5.13 8.03
CA ILE A 4 0.96 -4.89 7.91
C ILE A 4 1.52 -4.41 9.24
N THR A 5 2.80 -4.66 9.46
CA THR A 5 3.56 -4.06 10.58
C THR A 5 3.99 -2.64 10.24
N GLU A 6 4.50 -1.89 11.23
CA GLU A 6 5.05 -0.54 10.99
C GLU A 6 6.22 -0.57 10.00
N GLU A 7 7.14 -1.52 10.15
CA GLU A 7 8.26 -1.71 9.22
C GLU A 7 7.79 -2.02 7.78
N GLN A 8 6.74 -2.84 7.65
CA GLN A 8 6.12 -3.10 6.35
C GLN A 8 5.44 -1.85 5.79
N SER A 9 4.83 -1.02 6.63
CA SER A 9 4.23 0.26 6.22
C SER A 9 5.26 1.20 5.62
N ASP A 10 6.45 1.33 6.20
CA ASP A 10 7.50 2.20 5.65
C ASP A 10 7.96 1.72 4.26
N ARG A 11 8.09 0.40 4.09
CA ARG A 11 8.43 -0.22 2.79
C ARG A 11 7.32 -0.01 1.76
N VAL A 12 6.07 -0.17 2.16
CA VAL A 12 4.89 0.09 1.32
C VAL A 12 4.85 1.56 0.91
N ASN A 13 5.04 2.49 1.84
CA ASN A 13 5.00 3.92 1.57
C ASN A 13 6.09 4.34 0.57
N ARG A 14 7.29 3.77 0.69
CA ARG A 14 8.37 3.98 -0.29
C ARG A 14 7.95 3.51 -1.69
N ILE A 15 7.33 2.34 -1.81
CA ILE A 15 6.86 1.81 -3.09
C ILE A 15 5.73 2.67 -3.67
N VAL A 16 4.78 3.10 -2.83
CA VAL A 16 3.68 3.96 -3.29
C VAL A 16 4.23 5.25 -3.89
N ARG A 17 5.16 5.93 -3.21
CA ARG A 17 5.76 7.18 -3.69
C ARG A 17 6.59 7.03 -4.98
N HIS A 18 7.27 5.89 -5.16
CA HIS A 18 8.18 5.72 -6.30
C HIS A 18 7.59 4.94 -7.47
N SER A 19 6.52 4.19 -7.26
CA SER A 19 6.03 3.22 -8.25
C SER A 19 4.52 3.24 -8.47
N CYS A 20 3.74 3.95 -7.65
CA CYS A 20 2.33 4.12 -7.91
C CYS A 20 2.10 5.28 -8.87
N CYS A 21 1.77 4.97 -10.13
CA CYS A 21 1.42 5.99 -11.13
C CYS A 21 0.20 6.85 -10.75
N ASN A 22 -0.62 6.36 -9.82
CA ASN A 22 -1.78 7.08 -9.31
C ASN A 22 -1.45 7.91 -8.08
N CYS A 23 -0.20 7.90 -7.59
CA CYS A 23 0.24 8.72 -6.46
C CYS A 23 1.21 9.80 -6.94
N ILE A 24 0.81 11.08 -6.82
CA ILE A 24 1.62 12.25 -7.16
C ILE A 24 1.62 13.17 -5.95
N ASP A 25 2.81 13.58 -5.49
CA ASP A 25 2.99 14.48 -4.33
C ASP A 25 2.17 14.04 -3.10
N ASP A 26 2.23 12.74 -2.78
CA ASP A 26 1.47 12.07 -1.71
C ASP A 26 -0.07 12.08 -1.87
N ASN A 27 -0.60 12.62 -2.96
CA ASN A 27 -2.02 12.61 -3.33
C ASN A 27 -2.34 11.49 -4.32
N CYS A 28 -3.61 11.08 -4.41
CA CYS A 28 -4.06 9.92 -5.19
C CYS A 28 -5.07 10.32 -6.28
N LEU A 29 -4.60 10.32 -7.53
CA LEU A 29 -5.36 10.73 -8.72
C LEU A 29 -6.70 10.01 -8.91
N LEU A 30 -6.83 8.77 -8.44
CA LEU A 30 -8.08 8.01 -8.55
C LEU A 30 -9.17 8.48 -7.59
N LEU A 31 -8.80 9.22 -6.54
CA LEU A 31 -9.72 9.78 -5.57
C LEU A 31 -10.04 11.24 -5.90
N ASP A 32 -9.23 11.88 -6.73
CA ASP A 32 -9.37 13.28 -7.12
C ASP A 32 -10.62 13.48 -8.01
N TYR A 33 -11.65 14.11 -7.46
CA TYR A 33 -12.85 14.57 -8.20
C TYR A 33 -12.77 16.07 -8.52
N GLY A 34 -11.57 16.58 -8.79
CA GLY A 34 -11.30 18.00 -8.98
C GLY A 34 -10.64 18.70 -7.79
N GLU A 35 -10.46 17.98 -6.67
CA GLU A 35 -9.64 18.40 -5.52
C GLU A 35 -8.63 17.29 -5.20
N GLU A 36 -7.43 17.66 -4.76
CA GLU A 36 -6.39 16.71 -4.37
C GLU A 36 -6.78 15.95 -3.10
N HIS A 37 -6.65 14.62 -3.13
CA HIS A 37 -6.89 13.77 -1.98
C HIS A 37 -5.66 12.95 -1.62
N SER A 38 -5.27 12.99 -0.34
CA SER A 38 -4.14 12.20 0.16
C SER A 38 -4.31 10.72 -0.16
N CYS A 39 -3.22 10.07 -0.57
CA CYS A 39 -3.24 8.65 -0.88
C CYS A 39 -3.66 7.84 0.35
N VAL A 40 -4.80 7.14 0.23
CA VAL A 40 -5.36 6.32 1.32
C VAL A 40 -4.34 5.34 1.89
N GLN A 41 -3.41 4.83 1.06
CA GLN A 41 -2.40 3.93 1.57
C GLN A 41 -1.33 4.64 2.42
N LEU A 42 -0.88 5.83 2.02
CA LEU A 42 0.18 6.56 2.74
C LEU A 42 -0.24 6.95 4.17
N ILE A 43 -1.54 7.17 4.37
CA ILE A 43 -2.14 7.45 5.68
C ILE A 43 -2.54 6.17 6.46
N SER A 44 -2.42 4.99 5.86
CA SER A 44 -2.83 3.71 6.44
C SER A 44 -1.65 2.94 7.03
N LYS A 45 -1.45 3.06 8.35
CA LYS A 45 -0.29 2.50 9.05
C LYS A 45 -0.31 0.96 9.24
N TYR A 46 -1.47 0.35 9.44
CA TYR A 46 -1.58 -1.05 9.89
C TYR A 46 -2.29 -1.99 8.90
N GLY A 47 -2.62 -1.51 7.69
CA GLY A 47 -3.26 -2.33 6.69
C GLY A 47 -3.11 -1.81 5.27
N ILE A 48 -3.27 -2.73 4.31
CA ILE A 48 -3.40 -2.41 2.89
C ILE A 48 -4.88 -2.19 2.57
N TYR A 49 -5.25 -0.94 2.31
CA TYR A 49 -6.61 -0.53 1.97
C TYR A 49 -6.76 -0.17 0.49
N CYS A 50 -5.66 0.21 -0.17
CA CYS A 50 -5.69 0.52 -1.59
C CYS A 50 -5.73 -0.77 -2.43
N ASN A 51 -6.87 -1.02 -3.09
CA ASN A 51 -7.03 -2.18 -3.98
C ASN A 51 -6.10 -2.14 -5.20
N TYR A 52 -5.79 -0.95 -5.72
CA TYR A 52 -4.85 -0.80 -6.83
C TYR A 52 -3.43 -1.22 -6.42
N LEU A 53 -2.94 -0.74 -5.28
CA LEU A 53 -1.66 -1.18 -4.73
C LEU A 53 -1.64 -2.71 -4.55
N LEU A 54 -2.69 -3.28 -3.94
CA LEU A 54 -2.76 -4.71 -3.65
C LEU A 54 -2.69 -5.57 -4.90
N LYS A 55 -3.41 -5.20 -5.96
CA LYS A 55 -3.57 -6.04 -7.15
C LYS A 55 -2.54 -5.76 -8.24
N CYS A 56 -2.09 -4.51 -8.36
CA CYS A 56 -1.30 -4.08 -9.51
C CYS A 56 0.16 -3.82 -9.15
N ILE A 57 0.45 -3.37 -7.92
CA ILE A 57 1.81 -2.93 -7.54
C ILE A 57 2.50 -3.97 -6.67
N LEU A 58 1.90 -4.38 -5.55
CA LEU A 58 2.52 -5.32 -4.60
C LEU A 58 3.03 -6.61 -5.27
N PRO A 59 2.33 -7.24 -6.23
CA PRO A 59 2.84 -8.44 -6.89
C PRO A 59 4.19 -8.26 -7.61
N ALA A 60 4.52 -7.04 -8.06
CA ALA A 60 5.83 -6.73 -8.65
C ALA A 60 6.96 -6.68 -7.60
N PHE A 61 6.63 -6.53 -6.31
CA PHE A 61 7.56 -6.48 -5.18
C PHE A 61 7.50 -7.79 -4.37
N GLN A 62 7.83 -8.90 -5.02
CA GLN A 62 7.63 -10.27 -4.53
C GLN A 62 8.11 -10.50 -3.09
N LYS A 63 9.30 -9.99 -2.71
CA LYS A 63 9.81 -10.14 -1.35
C LYS A 63 8.89 -9.47 -0.32
N LEU A 64 8.53 -8.20 -0.51
CA LEU A 64 7.65 -7.49 0.42
C LEU A 64 6.26 -8.13 0.44
N TYR A 65 5.73 -8.50 -0.72
CA TYR A 65 4.41 -9.12 -0.78
C TYR A 65 4.39 -10.47 -0.05
N GLY A 66 5.42 -11.30 -0.24
CA GLY A 66 5.62 -12.53 0.52
C GLY A 66 5.74 -12.30 2.03
N ASP A 67 6.52 -11.30 2.46
CA ASP A 67 6.67 -10.91 3.87
C ASP A 67 5.29 -10.55 4.49
N ILE A 68 4.45 -9.79 3.76
CA ILE A 68 3.10 -9.40 4.21
C ILE A 68 2.17 -10.62 4.27
N LEU A 69 2.17 -11.49 3.26
CA LEU A 69 1.34 -12.70 3.24
C LEU A 69 1.70 -13.63 4.40
N ALA A 70 2.99 -13.88 4.62
CA ALA A 70 3.47 -14.70 5.74
C ALA A 70 3.06 -14.14 7.10
N TYR A 71 3.10 -12.81 7.26
CA TYR A 71 2.60 -12.16 8.49
C TYR A 71 1.08 -12.40 8.68
N ASN A 72 0.27 -12.27 7.62
CA ASN A 72 -1.17 -12.49 7.72
C ASN A 72 -1.54 -13.95 7.98
N GLU A 73 -0.79 -14.92 7.44
CA GLU A 73 -1.01 -16.34 7.76
C GLU A 73 -0.73 -16.62 9.25
N LYS A 74 0.32 -16.01 9.83
CA LYS A 74 0.60 -16.12 11.27
C LYS A 74 -0.51 -15.56 12.15
N LEU A 75 -1.26 -14.57 11.68
CA LEU A 75 -2.39 -13.99 12.42
C LEU A 75 -3.66 -14.86 12.40
N LYS A 76 -3.73 -15.86 11.52
CA LYS A 76 -4.88 -16.78 11.43
C LYS A 76 -4.77 -17.99 12.36
N GLY A 77 -3.55 -18.32 12.81
CA GLY A 77 -3.28 -19.34 13.82
C GLY A 77 -3.32 -18.76 15.22
#